data_AF-A0A061RU47-F1
#
_entry.id   AF-A0A061RU47-F1
#
_cell.length_a   1.000
_cell.length_b   1.000
_cell.length_c   1.000
_cell.angle_alpha   90.00
_cell.angle_beta   90.00
_cell.angle_gamma   90.00
#
_symmetry.space_group_name_H-M   'P 1'
#
loop_
_entity.id
_entity.type
_entity.pdbx_description
1 polymer ?
#
loop_
_entity_poly.entity_id
_entity_poly.type
_entity_poly.pdbx_seq_one_letter_code
_entity_poly.pdbx_strand_id
1 'polypeptide(L)'
;MVCDSNRMEDQGLKEALGKLELSKEETQKFEKAFKDPKFMEMFAEYAREISDPKNREETDMYLRQLEEESRVEEVYGKGVQLIIPTEGFVAKTRVKGTGRKVFINVCHSDKVEPCKASRATDPSSGSSGTSWEIPLSLAKPKAGKDNRGDPCDVYDFVVHPNTKEMAVRSARFKAMVVETAMEHVER
;
A
#
# COMPACT_ATOMS: atom_id res chain seq x y z
N MET A 1 5.04 -16.61 -40.51
CA MET A 1 5.80 -15.84 -39.49
C MET A 1 5.30 -16.28 -38.14
N VAL A 2 5.99 -17.22 -37.51
CA VAL A 2 5.73 -17.58 -36.11
C VAL A 2 6.62 -16.64 -35.31
N CYS A 3 6.05 -15.53 -34.85
CA CYS A 3 6.75 -14.68 -33.89
C CYS A 3 6.89 -15.51 -32.60
N ASP A 4 8.13 -15.84 -32.23
CA ASP A 4 8.50 -16.62 -31.05
C ASP A 4 7.84 -16.05 -29.78
N SER A 5 6.70 -16.61 -29.39
CA SER A 5 6.01 -16.30 -28.13
C SER A 5 6.93 -16.52 -26.91
N ASN A 6 7.91 -17.44 -27.02
CA ASN A 6 8.90 -17.72 -25.98
C ASN A 6 9.86 -16.55 -25.69
N ARG A 7 10.03 -15.60 -26.63
CA ARG A 7 11.01 -14.50 -26.47
C ARG A 7 10.44 -13.31 -25.70
N MET A 8 9.12 -13.16 -25.68
CA MET A 8 8.41 -12.10 -24.93
C MET A 8 8.22 -12.49 -23.45
N GLU A 9 8.08 -13.78 -23.13
CA GLU A 9 7.94 -14.26 -21.74
C GLU A 9 9.27 -14.17 -20.95
N ASP A 10 10.41 -14.46 -21.58
CA ASP A 10 11.75 -14.40 -20.94
C ASP A 10 12.18 -12.96 -20.57
N GLN A 11 11.70 -11.95 -21.30
CA GLN A 11 11.99 -10.54 -21.01
C GLN A 11 11.22 -10.02 -19.80
N GLY A 12 9.94 -10.39 -19.64
CA GLY A 12 9.11 -9.95 -18.51
C GLY A 12 9.58 -10.50 -17.17
N LEU A 13 10.08 -11.74 -17.14
CA LEU A 13 10.60 -12.37 -15.93
C LEU A 13 11.91 -11.72 -15.46
N LYS A 14 12.83 -11.41 -16.38
CA LYS A 14 14.09 -10.70 -16.07
C LYS A 14 13.84 -9.29 -15.54
N GLU A 15 12.86 -8.59 -16.09
CA GLU A 15 12.51 -7.24 -15.67
C GLU A 15 11.83 -7.23 -14.28
N ALA A 16 11.03 -8.27 -13.96
CA ALA A 16 10.44 -8.46 -12.64
C ALA A 16 11.50 -8.84 -11.59
N LEU A 17 12.44 -9.73 -11.92
CA LEU A 17 13.55 -10.12 -11.05
C LEU A 17 14.52 -8.96 -10.80
N GLY A 18 14.74 -8.09 -11.80
CA GLY A 18 15.57 -6.89 -11.65
C GLY A 18 15.00 -5.84 -10.70
N LYS A 19 13.71 -5.92 -10.35
CA LYS A 19 13.07 -5.05 -9.34
C LYS A 19 13.13 -5.61 -7.92
N LEU A 20 13.53 -6.87 -7.77
CA LEU A 20 13.76 -7.50 -6.48
C LEU A 20 15.24 -7.27 -6.13
N GLU A 21 15.53 -6.70 -4.96
CA GLU A 21 16.90 -6.48 -4.48
C GLU A 21 17.55 -7.83 -4.10
N LEU A 22 17.90 -8.64 -5.11
CA LEU A 22 18.50 -9.96 -4.96
C LEU A 22 20.02 -9.89 -5.14
N SER A 23 20.75 -10.65 -4.31
CA SER A 23 22.18 -10.83 -4.50
C SER A 23 22.47 -11.60 -5.79
N LYS A 24 23.68 -11.46 -6.33
CA LYS A 24 24.10 -12.16 -7.57
C LYS A 24 23.95 -13.68 -7.47
N GLU A 25 24.16 -14.24 -6.29
CA GLU A 25 24.04 -15.67 -6.01
C GLU A 25 22.57 -16.12 -5.98
N GLU A 26 21.68 -15.30 -5.41
CA GLU A 26 20.23 -15.55 -5.44
C GLU A 26 19.68 -15.47 -6.87
N THR A 27 20.08 -14.46 -7.65
CA THR A 27 19.67 -14.32 -9.04
C THR A 27 20.07 -15.54 -9.87
N GLN A 28 21.29 -16.06 -9.72
CA GLN A 28 21.73 -17.25 -10.44
C GLN A 28 20.98 -18.52 -10.02
N LYS A 29 20.64 -18.66 -8.73
CA LYS A 29 19.80 -19.76 -8.26
C LYS A 29 18.39 -19.67 -8.84
N PHE A 30 17.78 -18.48 -8.84
CA PHE A 30 16.47 -18.25 -9.43
C PHE A 30 16.47 -18.51 -10.94
N GLU A 31 17.47 -18.02 -11.69
CA GLU A 31 17.61 -18.29 -13.13
C GLU A 31 17.76 -19.77 -13.45
N LYS A 32 18.43 -20.54 -12.58
CA LYS A 32 18.53 -21.99 -12.74
C LYS A 32 17.21 -22.68 -12.42
N ALA A 33 16.52 -22.24 -11.38
CA ALA A 33 15.23 -22.79 -10.96
C ALA A 33 14.13 -22.54 -12.02
N PHE A 34 14.08 -21.35 -12.63
CA PHE A 34 13.11 -21.04 -13.69
C PHE A 34 13.31 -21.80 -15.01
N LYS A 35 14.44 -22.52 -15.17
CA LYS A 35 14.63 -23.45 -16.30
C LYS A 35 14.07 -24.84 -16.03
N ASP A 36 13.71 -25.14 -14.78
CA ASP A 36 13.02 -26.37 -14.43
C ASP A 36 11.51 -26.20 -14.71
N PRO A 37 10.92 -26.96 -15.66
CA PRO A 37 9.50 -26.86 -15.99
C PRO A 37 8.59 -27.10 -14.79
N LYS A 38 9.00 -28.01 -13.88
CA LYS A 38 8.23 -28.32 -12.68
C LYS A 38 8.28 -27.17 -11.67
N PHE A 39 9.42 -26.50 -11.56
CA PHE A 39 9.52 -25.29 -10.73
C PHE A 39 8.68 -24.14 -11.30
N MET A 40 8.70 -23.92 -12.62
CA MET A 40 7.87 -22.92 -13.28
C MET A 40 6.37 -23.21 -13.10
N GLU A 41 5.96 -24.47 -13.22
CA GLU A 41 4.58 -24.90 -13.00
C GLU A 41 4.14 -24.63 -11.56
N MET A 42 4.91 -25.09 -10.57
CA MET A 42 4.64 -24.84 -9.15
C MET A 42 4.67 -23.34 -8.81
N PHE A 43 5.61 -22.59 -9.36
CA PHE A 43 5.71 -21.14 -9.15
C PHE A 43 4.52 -20.40 -9.78
N ALA A 44 4.07 -20.83 -10.96
CA ALA A 44 2.90 -20.27 -11.62
C ALA A 44 1.60 -20.62 -10.89
N GLU A 45 1.51 -21.80 -10.28
CA GLU A 45 0.40 -22.16 -9.38
C GLU A 45 0.42 -21.30 -8.11
N TYR A 46 1.55 -21.19 -7.42
CA TYR A 46 1.72 -20.34 -6.25
C TYR A 46 1.40 -18.85 -6.54
N ALA A 47 1.86 -18.32 -7.68
CA ALA A 47 1.56 -16.95 -8.09
C ALA A 47 0.06 -16.77 -8.40
N ARG A 48 -0.60 -17.78 -8.98
CA ARG A 48 -2.05 -17.77 -9.20
C ARG A 48 -2.82 -17.82 -7.88
N GLU A 49 -2.40 -18.67 -6.94
CA GLU A 49 -3.03 -18.78 -5.61
C GLU A 49 -2.92 -17.47 -4.83
N ILE A 50 -1.74 -16.82 -4.82
CA ILE A 50 -1.57 -15.52 -4.14
C ILE A 50 -2.36 -14.39 -4.82
N SER A 51 -2.53 -14.45 -6.14
CA SER A 51 -3.25 -13.40 -6.88
C SER A 51 -4.76 -13.61 -6.94
N ASP A 52 -5.28 -14.76 -6.49
CA ASP A 52 -6.72 -15.03 -6.41
C ASP A 52 -7.35 -14.19 -5.27
N PRO A 53 -8.35 -13.35 -5.57
CA PRO A 53 -9.09 -12.61 -4.54
C PRO A 53 -9.69 -13.47 -3.43
N LYS A 54 -9.98 -14.75 -3.68
CA LYS A 54 -10.49 -15.68 -2.66
C LYS A 54 -9.46 -16.02 -1.59
N ASN A 55 -8.16 -16.05 -1.94
CA ASN A 55 -7.08 -16.27 -0.98
C ASN A 55 -6.87 -15.07 -0.05
N ARG A 56 -7.45 -13.91 -0.38
CA ARG A 56 -7.42 -12.75 0.51
C ARG A 56 -8.15 -13.03 1.82
N GLU A 57 -9.30 -13.69 1.78
CA GLU A 57 -10.05 -14.00 3.00
C GLU A 57 -9.28 -14.97 3.89
N GLU A 58 -8.69 -16.02 3.32
CA GLU A 58 -7.85 -16.97 4.07
C GLU A 58 -6.60 -16.29 4.65
N THR A 59 -5.95 -15.42 3.86
CA THR A 59 -4.79 -14.64 4.32
C THR A 59 -5.19 -13.69 5.44
N ASP A 60 -6.31 -12.98 5.30
CA ASP A 60 -6.84 -12.07 6.31
C ASP A 60 -7.23 -12.83 7.59
N MET A 61 -7.82 -14.02 7.47
CA MET A 61 -8.13 -14.91 8.61
C MET A 61 -6.86 -15.39 9.31
N TYR A 62 -5.85 -15.83 8.55
CA TYR A 62 -4.56 -16.24 9.10
C TYR A 62 -3.86 -15.10 9.85
N LEU A 63 -3.86 -13.89 9.27
CA LEU A 63 -3.32 -12.70 9.90
C LEU A 63 -4.05 -12.34 11.20
N ARG A 64 -5.38 -12.45 11.22
CA ARG A 64 -6.19 -12.26 12.44
C ARG A 64 -5.87 -13.29 13.50
N GLN A 65 -5.72 -14.56 13.12
CA GLN A 65 -5.34 -15.63 14.04
C GLN A 65 -3.94 -15.37 14.64
N LEU A 66 -2.96 -14.97 13.82
CA LEU A 66 -1.63 -14.60 14.33
C LEU A 66 -1.67 -13.44 15.32
N GLU A 67 -2.57 -12.48 15.09
CA GLU A 67 -2.79 -11.37 16.01
C GLU A 67 -3.42 -11.84 17.33
N GLU A 68 -4.47 -12.66 17.27
CA GLU A 68 -5.16 -13.21 18.45
C GLU A 68 -4.22 -14.09 19.29
N GLU A 69 -3.39 -14.91 18.64
CA GLU A 69 -2.37 -15.74 19.29
C GLU A 69 -1.14 -14.93 19.74
N SER A 70 -1.06 -13.62 19.43
CA SER A 70 0.11 -12.76 19.69
C SER A 70 1.43 -13.27 19.08
N ARG A 71 1.34 -14.00 17.96
CA ARG A 71 2.47 -14.62 17.25
C ARG A 71 2.95 -13.81 16.04
N VAL A 72 2.44 -12.60 15.87
CA VAL A 72 2.88 -11.68 14.80
C VAL A 72 4.40 -11.47 14.86
N GLU A 73 4.97 -11.26 16.04
CA GLU A 73 6.42 -11.04 16.18
C GLU A 73 7.26 -12.29 15.84
N GLU A 74 6.71 -13.48 16.04
CA GLU A 74 7.40 -14.75 15.69
C GLU A 74 7.50 -14.91 14.18
N VAL A 75 6.44 -14.52 13.45
CA VAL A 75 6.34 -14.73 12.00
C VAL A 75 6.95 -13.55 11.22
N TYR A 76 6.74 -12.32 11.67
CA TYR A 76 7.13 -11.11 10.96
C TYR A 76 8.31 -10.37 11.58
N GLY A 77 8.75 -10.77 12.78
CA GLY A 77 9.90 -10.20 13.48
C GLY A 77 9.51 -9.35 14.69
N LYS A 78 10.44 -9.26 15.64
CA LYS A 78 10.26 -8.53 16.90
C LYS A 78 9.97 -7.04 16.66
N GLY A 79 8.98 -6.48 17.36
CA GLY A 79 8.58 -5.08 17.23
C GLY A 79 7.72 -4.76 16.01
N VAL A 80 7.28 -5.77 15.24
CA VAL A 80 6.31 -5.57 14.16
C VAL A 80 4.91 -5.57 14.73
N GLN A 81 4.17 -4.49 14.46
CA GLN A 81 2.75 -4.39 14.74
C GLN A 81 1.96 -4.58 13.45
N LEU A 82 1.12 -5.62 13.41
CA LEU A 82 0.21 -5.85 12.29
C LEU A 82 -0.89 -4.78 12.32
N ILE A 83 -1.15 -4.10 11.19
CA ILE A 83 -2.27 -3.16 11.06
C ILE A 83 -3.24 -3.73 10.03
N ILE A 84 -4.46 -4.06 10.48
CA ILE A 84 -5.58 -4.43 9.60
C ILE A 84 -6.53 -3.23 9.58
N PRO A 85 -6.43 -2.35 8.57
CA PRO A 85 -7.18 -1.11 8.56
C PRO A 85 -8.65 -1.34 8.19
N THR A 86 -9.55 -0.61 8.85
CA THR A 86 -10.97 -0.50 8.49
C THR A 86 -11.17 0.63 7.48
N GLU A 87 -12.13 0.47 6.58
CA GLU A 87 -12.46 1.47 5.57
C GLU A 87 -12.94 2.80 6.16
N GLY A 88 -12.60 3.89 5.48
CA GLY A 88 -13.06 5.24 5.82
C GLY A 88 -13.64 5.94 4.60
N PHE A 89 -12.85 6.78 3.95
CA PHE A 89 -13.25 7.49 2.73
C PHE A 89 -12.11 7.51 1.71
N VAL A 90 -12.43 7.82 0.46
CA VAL A 90 -11.44 7.84 -0.62
C VAL A 90 -11.26 9.25 -1.16
N ALA A 91 -10.02 9.71 -1.24
CA ALA A 91 -9.66 10.90 -2.00
C ALA A 91 -9.21 10.49 -3.40
N LYS A 92 -9.79 11.11 -4.42
CA LYS A 92 -9.44 10.87 -5.82
C LYS A 92 -8.71 12.08 -6.36
N THR A 93 -7.51 11.86 -6.90
CA THR A 93 -6.68 12.90 -7.52
C THR A 93 -6.06 12.39 -8.83
N ARG A 94 -5.18 13.19 -9.43
CA ARG A 94 -4.44 12.84 -10.65
C ARG A 94 -3.01 13.36 -10.57
N VAL A 95 -2.09 12.60 -11.12
CA VAL A 95 -0.70 13.02 -11.29
C VAL A 95 -0.65 14.17 -12.30
N LYS A 96 0.00 15.27 -11.93
CA LYS A 96 0.22 16.41 -12.84
C LYS A 96 1.07 15.96 -14.04
N GLY A 97 0.75 16.46 -15.23
CA GLY A 97 1.45 16.09 -16.47
C GLY A 97 0.89 14.83 -17.14
N THR A 98 0.85 13.69 -16.46
CA THR A 98 0.38 12.42 -17.06
C THR A 98 -1.15 12.26 -17.02
N GLY A 99 -1.82 12.90 -16.06
CA GLY A 99 -3.27 12.76 -15.85
C GLY A 99 -3.71 11.41 -15.28
N ARG A 100 -2.76 10.52 -14.96
CA ARG A 100 -3.01 9.20 -14.36
C ARG A 100 -3.77 9.38 -13.05
N LYS A 101 -4.84 8.60 -12.86
CA LYS A 101 -5.68 8.67 -11.66
C LYS A 101 -4.95 8.07 -10.48
N VAL A 102 -5.12 8.72 -9.33
CA VAL A 102 -4.63 8.23 -8.04
C VAL A 102 -5.81 8.19 -7.07
N PHE A 103 -5.95 7.08 -6.37
CA PHE A 103 -6.94 6.89 -5.31
C PHE A 103 -6.20 6.69 -3.99
N ILE A 104 -6.53 7.52 -3.01
CA ILE A 104 -5.98 7.44 -1.67
C ILE A 104 -7.12 7.01 -0.75
N ASN A 105 -7.08 5.77 -0.28
CA ASN A 105 -8.01 5.25 0.70
C ASN A 105 -7.57 5.77 2.07
N VAL A 106 -8.33 6.69 2.65
CA VAL A 106 -8.16 7.13 4.03
C VAL A 106 -8.88 6.12 4.92
N CYS A 107 -8.09 5.16 5.41
CA CYS A 107 -8.54 4.08 6.28
C CYS A 107 -8.21 4.40 7.74
N HIS A 108 -8.65 3.55 8.67
CA HIS A 108 -8.34 3.75 10.08
C HIS A 108 -8.01 2.49 10.87
N SER A 109 -7.19 2.64 11.90
CA SER A 109 -6.88 1.61 12.90
C SER A 109 -6.50 2.28 14.22
N ASP A 110 -6.98 1.73 15.33
CA ASP A 110 -6.67 2.12 16.70
C ASP A 110 -5.20 1.88 17.09
N LYS A 111 -4.45 1.13 16.27
CA LYS A 111 -3.00 0.93 16.39
C LYS A 111 -2.18 2.13 15.95
N VAL A 112 -2.77 3.08 15.23
CA VAL A 112 -2.12 4.35 14.84
C VAL A 112 -2.38 5.38 15.92
N GLU A 113 -1.37 6.17 16.32
CA GLU A 113 -1.57 7.19 17.36
C GLU A 113 -2.64 8.24 16.99
N PRO A 114 -3.43 8.75 17.96
CA PRO A 114 -4.37 9.85 17.74
C PRO A 114 -3.69 11.14 17.27
N CYS A 115 -4.39 11.94 16.45
CA CYS A 115 -3.89 13.26 16.06
C CYS A 115 -3.77 14.21 17.27
N LYS A 116 -2.73 15.07 17.25
CA LYS A 116 -2.44 16.02 18.32
C LYS A 116 -2.65 17.44 17.81
N ALA A 117 -3.33 18.26 18.61
CA ALA A 117 -3.55 19.67 18.32
C ALA A 117 -2.61 20.54 19.16
N SER A 118 -1.96 21.51 18.55
CA SER A 118 -1.20 22.53 19.24
C SER A 118 -1.59 23.93 18.76
N ARG A 119 -1.41 24.94 19.61
CA ARG A 119 -1.57 26.34 19.18
C ARG A 119 -0.42 26.71 18.26
N ALA A 120 -0.76 27.29 17.12
CA ALA A 120 0.21 27.86 16.20
C ALA A 120 -0.08 29.35 16.04
N THR A 121 0.98 30.13 15.92
CA THR A 121 0.91 31.56 15.58
C THR A 121 1.73 31.78 14.34
N ASP A 122 1.12 32.39 13.33
CA ASP A 122 1.82 32.79 12.12
C ASP A 122 2.81 33.92 12.44
N PRO A 123 4.13 33.73 12.26
CA PRO A 123 5.12 34.76 12.56
C PRO A 123 4.99 36.02 11.70
N SER A 124 4.39 35.92 10.53
CA SER A 124 4.26 37.00 9.55
C SER A 124 2.98 37.83 9.73
N SER A 125 1.88 37.19 10.11
CA SER A 125 0.57 37.85 10.27
C SER A 125 0.15 38.03 11.73
N GLY A 126 0.82 37.37 12.69
CA GLY A 126 0.45 37.36 14.10
C GLY A 126 -0.87 36.60 14.39
N SER A 127 -1.47 36.00 13.36
CA SER A 127 -2.75 35.29 13.49
C SER A 127 -2.55 33.99 14.27
N SER A 128 -3.50 33.69 15.15
CA SER A 128 -3.53 32.43 15.90
C SER A 128 -4.34 31.38 15.17
N GLY A 129 -3.83 30.17 15.16
CA GLY A 129 -4.44 28.99 14.54
C GLY A 129 -4.15 27.73 15.32
N THR A 130 -4.57 26.60 14.75
CA THR A 130 -4.31 25.27 15.29
C THR A 130 -3.41 24.52 14.33
N SER A 131 -2.27 24.04 14.82
CA SER A 131 -1.43 23.08 14.11
C SER A 131 -1.85 21.67 14.50
N TRP A 132 -1.82 20.76 13.53
CA TRP A 132 -2.21 19.38 13.69
C TRP A 132 -1.05 18.47 13.32
N GLU A 133 -0.73 17.56 14.23
CA GLU A 133 0.13 16.41 13.95
C GLU A 133 -0.79 15.22 13.68
N ILE A 134 -0.64 14.59 12.51
CA ILE A 134 -1.42 13.41 12.11
C ILE A 134 -0.46 12.23 12.00
N PRO A 135 -0.35 11.39 13.05
CA PRO A 135 0.29 10.10 12.93
C PRO A 135 -0.44 9.24 11.89
N LEU A 136 0.33 8.51 11.09
CA LEU A 136 -0.19 7.72 9.97
C LEU A 136 0.67 6.50 9.69
N SER A 137 0.07 5.52 9.03
CA SER A 137 0.79 4.44 8.34
C SER A 137 0.41 4.47 6.86
N LEU A 138 1.41 4.49 5.98
CA LEU A 138 1.22 4.54 4.53
C LEU A 138 1.70 3.21 3.92
N ALA A 139 0.79 2.50 3.27
CA ALA A 139 1.15 1.29 2.53
C ALA A 139 1.88 1.62 1.23
N LYS A 140 2.65 0.65 0.71
CA LYS A 140 3.24 0.74 -0.63
C LYS A 140 2.14 0.95 -1.69
N PRO A 141 2.42 1.72 -2.76
CA PRO A 141 1.46 1.92 -3.83
C PRO A 141 1.08 0.60 -4.48
N LYS A 142 -0.22 0.44 -4.74
CA LYS A 142 -0.77 -0.70 -5.46
C LYS A 142 -1.23 -0.24 -6.84
N ALA A 143 -0.90 -1.01 -7.87
CA ALA A 143 -1.50 -0.82 -9.18
C ALA A 143 -2.98 -1.21 -9.13
N GLY A 144 -3.84 -0.36 -9.68
CA GLY A 144 -5.27 -0.59 -9.79
C GLY A 144 -5.78 -0.35 -11.21
N LYS A 145 -7.06 -0.63 -11.40
CA LYS A 145 -7.83 -0.22 -12.58
C LYS A 145 -9.03 0.58 -12.13
N ASP A 146 -9.32 1.66 -12.85
CA ASP A 146 -10.53 2.43 -12.60
C ASP A 146 -11.77 1.77 -13.21
N ASN A 147 -12.92 2.44 -13.09
CA ASN A 147 -14.19 1.96 -13.63
C ASN A 147 -14.26 1.84 -15.16
N ARG A 148 -13.26 2.34 -15.89
CA ARG A 148 -13.12 2.21 -17.35
C ARG A 148 -12.02 1.22 -17.74
N GLY A 149 -11.36 0.61 -16.76
CA GLY A 149 -10.21 -0.27 -16.98
C GLY A 149 -8.88 0.47 -17.16
N ASP A 150 -8.86 1.80 -17.05
CA ASP A 150 -7.64 2.60 -17.17
C ASP A 150 -6.73 2.34 -15.94
N PRO A 151 -5.40 2.19 -16.12
CA PRO A 151 -4.48 2.03 -15.00
C PRO A 151 -4.52 3.22 -14.03
N CYS A 152 -4.50 2.92 -12.74
CA CYS A 152 -4.42 3.91 -11.66
C CYS A 152 -3.49 3.44 -10.55
N ASP A 153 -3.12 4.36 -9.66
CA ASP A 153 -2.36 4.05 -8.45
C ASP A 153 -3.27 4.17 -7.23
N VAL A 154 -3.15 3.22 -6.31
CA VAL A 154 -3.98 3.12 -5.11
C VAL A 154 -3.07 3.10 -3.89
N TYR A 155 -3.33 4.01 -2.95
CA TYR A 155 -2.62 4.14 -1.68
C TYR A 155 -3.58 3.90 -0.53
N ASP A 156 -3.12 3.20 0.51
CA ASP A 156 -3.86 3.12 1.78
C ASP A 156 -3.14 4.01 2.80
N PHE A 157 -3.82 5.08 3.19
CA PHE A 157 -3.39 6.06 4.18
C PHE A 157 -4.16 5.81 5.47
N VAL A 158 -3.53 5.16 6.44
CA VAL A 158 -4.18 4.70 7.67
C VAL A 158 -3.94 5.71 8.79
N VAL A 159 -5.02 6.20 9.40
CA VAL A 159 -4.98 7.12 10.55
C VAL A 159 -5.71 6.54 11.75
N HIS A 160 -5.63 7.18 12.91
CA HIS A 160 -6.46 6.80 14.05
C HIS A 160 -7.98 7.04 13.77
N PRO A 161 -8.91 6.22 14.31
CA PRO A 161 -10.35 6.40 14.14
C PRO A 161 -10.85 7.81 14.47
N ASN A 162 -10.34 8.42 15.55
CA ASN A 162 -10.69 9.81 15.92
C ASN A 162 -10.35 10.81 14.80
N THR A 163 -9.19 10.67 14.15
CA THR A 163 -8.79 11.51 13.02
C THR A 163 -9.76 11.36 11.86
N LYS A 164 -10.16 10.12 11.54
CA LYS A 164 -11.18 9.85 10.52
C LYS A 164 -12.53 10.49 10.89
N GLU A 165 -12.97 10.33 12.13
CA GLU A 165 -14.25 10.89 12.60
C GLU A 165 -14.26 12.42 12.53
N MET A 166 -13.17 13.06 12.93
CA MET A 166 -13.00 14.51 12.81
C MET A 166 -13.05 14.96 11.35
N ALA A 167 -12.40 14.22 10.44
CA ALA A 167 -12.48 14.49 9.01
C ALA A 167 -13.92 14.36 8.50
N VAL A 168 -14.68 13.36 8.93
CA VAL A 168 -16.10 13.22 8.55
C VAL A 168 -16.92 14.42 9.02
N ARG A 169 -16.67 14.93 10.23
CA ARG A 169 -17.44 16.03 10.84
C ARG A 169 -17.04 17.43 10.37
N SER A 170 -15.82 17.62 9.87
CA SER A 170 -15.30 18.94 9.49
C SER A 170 -14.68 18.92 8.09
N ALA A 171 -15.30 19.62 7.15
CA ALA A 171 -14.79 19.74 5.78
C ALA A 171 -13.39 20.37 5.74
N ARG A 172 -13.12 21.37 6.60
CA ARG A 172 -11.79 21.99 6.73
C ARG A 172 -10.75 20.98 7.21
N PHE A 173 -11.08 20.18 8.23
CA PHE A 173 -10.16 19.16 8.74
C PHE A 173 -9.95 18.04 7.72
N LYS A 174 -11.01 17.61 7.03
CA LYS A 174 -10.91 16.65 5.92
C LYS A 174 -9.97 17.12 4.83
N ALA A 175 -10.10 18.38 4.40
CA ALA A 175 -9.21 18.95 3.39
C ALA A 175 -7.75 18.88 3.83
N MET A 176 -7.46 19.24 5.09
CA MET A 176 -6.12 19.15 5.67
C MET A 176 -5.59 17.70 5.71
N VAL A 177 -6.41 16.72 6.15
CA VAL A 177 -6.03 15.29 6.12
C VAL A 177 -5.72 14.81 4.69
N VAL A 178 -6.52 15.23 3.70
CA VAL A 178 -6.31 14.88 2.29
C VAL A 178 -5.03 15.54 1.75
N GLU A 179 -4.75 16.78 2.12
CA GLU A 179 -3.52 17.49 1.78
C GLU A 179 -2.29 16.78 2.37
N THR A 180 -2.31 16.46 3.65
CA THR A 180 -1.26 15.65 4.29
C THR A 180 -1.08 14.30 3.59
N ALA A 181 -2.16 13.63 3.20
CA ALA A 181 -2.07 12.37 2.47
C ALA A 181 -1.42 12.56 1.09
N MET A 182 -1.77 13.63 0.36
CA MET A 182 -1.14 13.96 -0.92
C MET A 182 0.37 14.20 -0.77
N GLU A 183 0.78 14.98 0.23
CA GLU A 183 2.19 15.23 0.52
C GLU A 183 2.99 13.95 0.80
N HIS A 184 2.38 12.95 1.43
CA HIS A 184 3.06 11.69 1.73
C HIS A 184 3.14 10.74 0.52
N VAL A 185 2.16 10.76 -0.39
CA VAL A 185 2.21 9.93 -1.61
C VAL A 185 3.08 10.55 -2.70
N GLU A 186 3.39 11.85 -2.61
CA GLU A 186 4.30 12.55 -3.53
C GLU A 186 5.79 12.39 -3.18
N ARG A 187 6.12 11.97 -1.96
CA ARG A 187 7.50 11.72 -1.50
C ARG A 187 8.02 10.38 -1.97
#